data_AF-A0A3L6ES36-F1
#
_entry.id   AF-A0A3L6ES36-F1
#
_cell.length_a   1.000
_cell.length_b   1.000
_cell.length_c   1.000
_cell.angle_alpha   90.00
_cell.angle_beta   90.00
_cell.angle_gamma   90.00
#
_symmetry.space_group_name_H-M   'P 1'
#
loop_
_entity.id
_entity.type
_entity.pdbx_description
1 polymer ?
#
loop_
_entity_poly.entity_id
_entity_poly.type
_entity_poly.pdbx_seq_one_letter_code
_entity_poly.pdbx_strand_id
1 'polypeptide(L)'
;MASSSSTPAAVREMQKDLEELELLSDGANVYKLIGPVLVKQDLAEAKANVKKRIEYISAELKRMDRALKDLEEKQNSKKESIFKLQQRMQAVQAKA
;
A
#
# COMPACT_ATOMS: atom_id res chain seq x y z
N MET A 1 -15.03 -1.12 -12.24
CA MET A 1 -15.23 -2.14 -11.18
C MET A 1 -13.86 -2.65 -10.65
N ALA A 2 -12.92 -1.75 -10.32
CA ALA A 2 -11.55 -2.14 -9.93
C ALA A 2 -11.04 -1.50 -8.64
N SER A 3 -11.88 -0.76 -7.90
CA SER A 3 -11.45 -0.06 -6.68
C SER A 3 -11.52 -0.90 -5.42
N SER A 4 -12.16 -2.08 -5.44
CA SER A 4 -12.30 -2.94 -4.27
C SER A 4 -11.22 -4.03 -4.14
N SER A 5 -10.37 -4.22 -5.15
CA SER A 5 -9.32 -5.26 -5.14
C SER A 5 -7.93 -4.75 -4.74
N SER A 6 -7.75 -3.44 -4.52
CA SER A 6 -6.43 -2.83 -4.25
C SER A 6 -6.16 -2.53 -2.78
N THR A 7 -7.15 -2.67 -1.88
CA THR A 7 -6.93 -2.46 -0.44
C THR A 7 -6.30 -3.71 0.16
N PRO A 8 -5.07 -3.65 0.69
CA PRO A 8 -4.46 -4.82 1.30
C PRO A 8 -5.30 -5.32 2.48
N ALA A 9 -5.34 -6.64 2.67
CA ALA A 9 -6.12 -7.28 3.73
C ALA A 9 -5.88 -6.63 5.10
N ALA A 10 -4.63 -6.25 5.41
CA ALA A 10 -4.26 -5.57 6.64
C ALA A 10 -4.96 -4.20 6.81
N VAL A 11 -5.09 -3.39 5.77
CA VAL A 11 -5.78 -2.09 5.87
C VAL A 11 -7.27 -2.29 6.07
N ARG A 12 -7.85 -3.29 5.40
CA ARG A 12 -9.27 -3.64 5.53
C ARG A 12 -9.61 -4.12 6.94
N GLU A 13 -8.75 -4.94 7.54
CA GLU A 13 -8.91 -5.39 8.93
C GLU A 13 -8.87 -4.20 9.89
N MET A 14 -7.91 -3.29 9.73
CA MET A 14 -7.84 -2.07 10.55
C MET A 14 -9.04 -1.14 10.37
N GLN A 15 -9.63 -1.07 9.17
CA GLN A 15 -10.88 -0.32 8.94
C GLN A 15 -12.04 -0.93 9.71
N LYS A 16 -12.16 -2.26 9.71
CA LYS A 16 -13.16 -2.98 10.50
C LYS A 16 -12.95 -2.75 12.01
N ASP A 17 -11.72 -2.80 12.49
CA ASP A 17 -11.41 -2.49 13.89
C ASP A 17 -11.82 -1.05 14.25
N LEU A 18 -11.60 -0.08 13.35
CA LEU A 18 -12.03 1.30 13.57
C LEU A 18 -13.56 1.40 13.63
N GLU A 19 -14.27 0.76 12.71
CA GLU A 19 -15.74 0.69 12.72
C GLU A 19 -16.26 0.08 14.02
N GLU A 20 -15.66 -1.01 14.50
CA GLU A 20 -16.03 -1.63 15.77
C GLU A 20 -15.79 -0.70 16.96
N LEU A 21 -14.66 0.02 17.00
CA LEU A 21 -14.37 1.00 18.04
C LEU A 21 -15.36 2.19 18.01
N GLU A 22 -15.81 2.62 16.83
CA GLU A 22 -16.78 3.71 16.66
C GLU A 22 -18.16 3.38 17.23
N LEU A 23 -18.52 2.10 17.30
CA LEU A 23 -19.78 1.62 17.89
C LEU A 23 -19.77 1.54 19.42
N LEU A 24 -18.59 1.65 20.06
CA LEU A 24 -18.46 1.58 21.51
C LEU A 24 -18.95 2.86 22.18
N SER A 25 -19.58 2.71 23.35
CA SER A 25 -20.02 3.82 24.19
C SER A 25 -18.87 4.56 24.86
N ASP A 26 -19.08 5.85 25.15
CA ASP A 26 -18.16 6.69 25.91
C ASP A 26 -18.02 6.15 27.34
N GLY A 27 -16.95 5.39 27.60
CA GLY A 27 -16.70 4.68 28.87
C GLY A 27 -16.44 3.18 28.71
N ALA A 28 -16.54 2.64 27.50
CA ALA A 28 -16.14 1.27 27.21
C ALA A 28 -14.65 1.05 27.55
N ASN A 29 -14.34 -0.07 28.22
CA ASN A 29 -12.97 -0.45 28.49
C ASN A 29 -12.34 -1.05 27.22
N VAL A 30 -11.34 -0.39 26.67
CA VAL A 30 -10.53 -0.90 25.57
C VAL A 30 -9.19 -1.41 26.11
N TYR A 31 -8.74 -2.54 25.59
CA TYR A 31 -7.44 -3.11 25.93
C TYR A 31 -6.66 -3.41 24.66
N LYS A 32 -5.37 -3.08 24.67
CA LYS A 32 -4.43 -3.39 23.61
C LYS A 32 -3.53 -4.54 24.04
N LEU A 33 -3.44 -5.57 23.21
CA LEU A 33 -2.49 -6.67 23.40
C LEU A 33 -1.09 -6.22 22.98
N ILE A 34 -0.14 -6.28 23.91
CA ILE A 34 1.28 -6.00 23.71
C ILE A 34 2.07 -7.19 24.25
N GLY A 35 2.56 -8.04 23.34
CA GLY A 35 3.18 -9.31 23.73
C GLY A 35 2.19 -10.18 24.53
N PRO A 36 2.58 -10.73 25.70
CA PRO A 36 1.68 -11.52 26.53
C PRO A 36 0.76 -10.68 27.45
N VAL A 37 0.75 -9.34 27.33
CA VAL A 37 0.08 -8.43 28.28
C VAL A 37 -1.05 -7.64 27.61
N LEU A 38 -2.17 -7.48 28.33
CA LEU A 38 -3.26 -6.56 27.96
C LEU A 38 -3.09 -5.23 28.71
N VAL A 39 -2.96 -4.14 27.95
CA VAL A 39 -2.81 -2.79 28.49
C VAL A 39 -4.11 -2.02 28.28
N LYS A 40 -4.67 -1.45 29.36
CA LYS A 40 -5.86 -0.60 29.26
C LYS A 40 -5.54 0.65 28.45
N GLN A 41 -6.41 0.98 27.50
CA GLN A 41 -6.27 2.14 26.64
C GLN A 41 -7.56 2.95 26.62
N ASP A 42 -7.42 4.26 26.50
CA ASP A 42 -8.54 5.16 26.29
C ASP A 42 -9.18 4.92 24.91
N LEU A 43 -10.51 4.99 24.83
CA LEU A 43 -11.24 4.72 23.58
C LEU A 43 -10.89 5.74 22.49
N ALA A 44 -10.75 7.03 22.83
CA ALA A 44 -10.40 8.06 21.85
C ALA A 44 -8.96 7.88 21.37
N GLU A 45 -8.05 7.51 22.27
CA GLU A 45 -6.67 7.17 21.91
C GLU A 45 -6.58 5.94 21.01
N ALA A 46 -7.36 4.89 21.29
CA ALA A 46 -7.44 3.70 20.45
C ALA A 46 -7.91 4.04 19.02
N LYS A 47 -9.01 4.80 18.88
CA LYS A 47 -9.53 5.27 17.59
C LYS A 47 -8.48 6.09 16.82
N ALA A 48 -7.85 7.06 17.48
CA ALA A 48 -6.83 7.91 16.87
C ALA A 48 -5.62 7.11 16.38
N ASN A 49 -5.18 6.12 17.17
CA ASN A 49 -4.06 5.24 16.82
C ASN A 49 -4.37 4.35 15.61
N VAL A 50 -5.55 3.72 15.56
CA VAL A 50 -5.97 2.90 14.41
C VAL A 50 -6.08 3.76 13.15
N LYS A 51 -6.72 4.93 13.24
CA LYS A 51 -6.86 5.87 12.13
C LYS A 51 -5.52 6.33 11.58
N LYS A 52 -4.59 6.73 12.45
CA LYS A 52 -3.24 7.16 12.04
C LYS A 52 -2.46 6.04 11.35
N ARG A 53 -2.63 4.79 11.79
CA ARG A 53 -1.99 3.63 11.12
C ARG A 53 -2.59 3.36 9.74
N ILE A 54 -3.91 3.44 9.59
CA ILE A 54 -4.58 3.34 8.28
C ILE A 54 -4.05 4.41 7.33
N GLU A 55 -3.98 5.68 7.78
CA GLU A 55 -3.48 6.79 6.98
C GLU A 55 -2.02 6.57 6.55
N TYR A 56 -1.16 6.18 7.48
CA TYR A 56 0.25 5.90 7.20
C TYR A 56 0.41 4.77 6.16
N ILE A 57 -0.23 3.62 6.38
CA ILE A 57 -0.13 2.47 5.47
C ILE A 57 -0.71 2.83 4.10
N SER A 58 -1.83 3.55 4.06
CA SER A 58 -2.44 4.00 2.81
C SER A 58 -1.54 4.96 2.03
N ALA A 59 -0.83 5.86 2.72
CA ALA A 59 0.14 6.76 2.10
C ALA A 59 1.36 5.99 1.57
N GLU A 60 1.82 4.99 2.31
CA GLU A 60 2.91 4.10 1.92
C GLU A 60 2.58 3.33 0.64
N LEU A 61 1.39 2.74 0.57
CA LEU A 61 0.91 2.03 -0.62
C LEU A 61 0.89 2.94 -1.85
N LYS A 62 0.34 4.15 -1.72
CA LYS A 62 0.35 5.14 -2.80
C LYS A 62 1.76 5.51 -3.26
N ARG A 63 2.74 5.55 -2.35
CA ARG A 63 4.14 5.79 -2.71
C ARG A 63 4.71 4.62 -3.50
N MET A 64 4.42 3.39 -3.08
CA MET A 64 4.84 2.17 -3.77
C MET A 64 4.23 2.09 -5.17
N ASP A 65 2.94 2.38 -5.33
CA ASP A 65 2.27 2.40 -6.64
C ASP A 65 2.92 3.39 -7.61
N ARG A 66 3.30 4.58 -7.12
CA ARG A 66 4.04 5.57 -7.92
C ARG A 66 5.41 5.04 -8.32
N ALA A 67 6.15 4.48 -7.38
CA ALA A 67 7.48 3.92 -7.66
C ALA A 67 7.41 2.77 -8.68
N LEU A 68 6.39 1.90 -8.58
CA LEU A 68 6.14 0.83 -9.55
C LEU A 68 5.88 1.40 -10.95
N LYS A 69 4.98 2.38 -11.05
CA LYS A 69 4.68 3.04 -12.33
C LYS A 69 5.92 3.68 -12.96
N ASP A 70 6.70 4.42 -12.18
CA ASP A 70 7.94 5.05 -12.67
C ASP A 70 8.96 4.01 -13.15
N LEU A 71 9.06 2.87 -12.48
CA LEU A 71 9.94 1.77 -12.86
C LEU A 71 9.45 1.05 -14.14
N GLU A 72 8.14 0.85 -14.29
CA GLU A 72 7.53 0.30 -15.50
C GLU A 72 7.79 1.20 -16.72
N GLU A 73 7.62 2.51 -16.58
CA GLU A 73 7.91 3.48 -17.64
C GLU A 73 9.39 3.44 -18.04
N LYS A 74 10.30 3.43 -17.06
CA LYS A 74 11.75 3.29 -17.31
C LYS A 74 12.11 1.97 -17.98
N GLN A 75 11.48 0.88 -17.56
CA GLN A 75 11.67 -0.44 -18.16
C GLN A 75 11.24 -0.42 -19.63
N ASN A 76 10.08 0.14 -19.94
CA ASN A 76 9.54 0.20 -21.30
C ASN A 76 10.42 1.07 -22.22
N SER A 77 10.88 2.22 -21.74
CA SER A 77 11.83 3.07 -22.48
C SER A 77 13.15 2.35 -22.81
N LYS A 78 13.70 1.58 -21.85
CA LYS A 78 14.89 0.76 -22.08
C LYS A 78 14.62 -0.37 -23.08
N LYS A 79 13.47 -1.04 -23.00
CA LYS A 79 13.05 -2.08 -23.97
C LYS A 79 12.98 -1.52 -25.39
N GLU A 80 12.40 -0.35 -25.59
CA GLU A 80 12.37 0.31 -26.90
C GLU A 80 13.76 0.64 -27.43
N SER A 81 14.64 1.13 -26.55
CA SER A 81 16.03 1.46 -26.93
C SER A 81 16.80 0.22 -27.37
N ILE A 82 16.66 -0.89 -26.64
CA ILE A 82 17.23 -2.19 -27.01
C ILE A 82 16.69 -2.67 -28.34
N PHE A 83 15.38 -2.58 -28.55
CA PHE A 83 14.74 -2.99 -29.81
C PHE A 83 15.27 -2.19 -31.01
N LYS A 84 15.37 -0.87 -30.88
CA LYS A 84 15.96 -0.01 -31.92
C LYS A 84 17.42 -0.37 -32.21
N LEU A 85 18.20 -0.71 -31.19
CA LEU A 85 19.58 -1.14 -31.36
C LEU A 85 19.67 -2.48 -32.11
N GLN A 86 18.84 -3.45 -31.74
CA GLN A 86 18.76 -4.76 -32.40
C GLN A 86 18.39 -4.61 -33.89
N GLN A 87 17.41 -3.76 -34.22
CA GLN A 87 17.05 -3.46 -35.61
C GLN A 87 18.22 -2.88 -36.41
N ARG A 88 18.98 -1.95 -35.83
CA ARG A 88 20.17 -1.35 -36.48
C ARG A 88 21.26 -2.39 -36.72
N MET A 89 21.52 -3.27 -35.74
CA MET A 89 22.51 -4.34 -35.89
C MET A 89 22.16 -5.31 -37.02
N GLN A 90 20.89 -5.72 -37.11
CA GLN A 90 20.40 -6.57 -38.20
C GLN A 90 20.55 -5.87 -39.57
N ALA A 91 20.22 -4.58 -39.65
CA ALA A 91 20.35 -3.82 -40.88
C ALA A 91 21.81 -3.65 -41.34
N VAL A 92 22.76 -3.55 -40.41
CA VAL A 92 24.21 -3.52 -40.74
C VAL A 92 24.68 -4.91 -41.19
N GLN A 93 24.30 -5.98 -40.50
CA GLN A 93 24.66 -7.35 -40.87
C GLN A 93 24.09 -7.78 -42.22
N ALA A 94 22.89 -7.32 -42.59
CA ALA A 94 22.28 -7.61 -43.89
C ALA A 94 22.90 -6.82 -45.06
N LYS A 95 23.72 -5.79 -44.77
CA LYS A 95 24.43 -4.97 -45.77
C LYS A 95 25.90 -5.36 -45.94
N ALA A 96 26.43 -6.21 -45.07
CA ALA A 96 27.78 -6.78 -45.15
C ALA A 96 27.73 -8.13 -45.86
#